data_AF-A0A6N2U463-F1
#
_entry.id   AF-A0A6N2U463-F1
#
_cell.length_a   1.000
_cell.length_b   1.000
_cell.length_c   1.000
_cell.angle_alpha   90.00
_cell.angle_beta   90.00
_cell.angle_gamma   90.00
#
_symmetry.space_group_name_H-M   'P 1'
#
loop_
_entity.id
_entity.type
_entity.pdbx_description
1 polymer ?
#
loop_
_entity_poly.entity_id
_entity_poly.type
_entity_poly.pdbx_seq_one_letter_code
_entity_poly.pdbx_strand_id
1 'polypeptide(L)'
;MIEKIKVTDVTVVGSIREAMPTATRQAKGLMPVVTEKNPYQQYIQLDKDLEMEFDYSYGMVSLWSIQKGYSSIILPGTNILKIVSEISEIGFSLSTVKDTAGKVNVYKKGEMKFVVQNKSNGQFRFYISFQ
;
A
#
# COMPACT_ATOMS: atom_id res chain seq x y z
N MET A 1 -8.31 32.16 -11.58
CA MET A 1 -8.36 32.28 -10.11
C MET A 1 -9.55 31.44 -9.66
N ILE A 2 -9.34 30.31 -8.99
CA ILE A 2 -10.45 29.43 -8.56
C ILE A 2 -10.86 29.89 -7.16
N GLU A 3 -12.05 30.47 -7.03
CA GLU A 3 -12.63 30.81 -5.73
C GLU A 3 -12.94 29.54 -4.94
N LYS A 4 -12.34 29.42 -3.76
CA LYS A 4 -12.70 28.38 -2.79
C LYS A 4 -13.96 28.83 -2.06
N ILE A 5 -15.10 28.26 -2.44
CA ILE A 5 -16.37 28.46 -1.73
C ILE A 5 -16.26 27.74 -0.37
N LYS A 6 -16.34 28.51 0.72
CA LYS A 6 -16.42 27.97 2.08
C LYS A 6 -17.88 27.62 2.35
N VAL A 7 -18.25 26.35 2.21
CA VAL A 7 -19.63 25.90 2.44
C VAL A 7 -19.86 25.79 3.94
N THR A 8 -20.37 26.86 4.55
CA THR A 8 -20.77 26.92 5.97
C THR A 8 -22.28 26.78 6.17
N ASP A 9 -23.05 26.63 5.08
CA ASP A 9 -24.50 26.52 5.16
C ASP A 9 -24.95 25.06 5.29
N VAL A 10 -25.60 24.76 6.41
CA VAL A 10 -26.03 23.42 6.81
C VAL A 10 -27.04 22.84 5.82
N THR A 11 -27.81 23.71 5.15
CA THR A 11 -28.78 23.30 4.13
C THR A 11 -28.09 22.78 2.86
N VAL A 12 -27.00 23.42 2.42
CA VAL A 12 -26.22 22.99 1.26
C VAL A 12 -25.54 21.64 1.53
N VAL A 13 -25.04 21.42 2.75
CA VAL A 13 -24.46 20.13 3.16
C VAL A 13 -25.52 19.03 3.16
N GLY A 14 -26.76 19.33 3.57
CA GLY A 14 -27.90 18.40 3.52
C GLY A 14 -28.22 17.95 2.10
N SER A 15 -28.34 18.90 1.17
CA SER A 15 -28.68 18.61 -0.23
C SER A 15 -27.60 17.79 -0.94
N ILE A 16 -26.31 18.02 -0.62
CA ILE A 16 -25.20 17.20 -1.16
C ILE A 16 -25.29 15.75 -0.65
N ARG A 17 -25.63 15.55 0.62
CA ARG A 17 -25.78 14.21 1.20
C ARG A 17 -26.97 13.45 0.63
N GLU A 18 -28.08 14.13 0.34
CA GLU A 18 -29.26 13.52 -0.28
C GLU A 18 -29.05 13.22 -1.78
N ALA A 19 -28.30 14.07 -2.49
CA ALA A 19 -28.00 13.88 -3.90
C ALA A 19 -26.87 12.87 -4.17
N MET A 20 -26.13 12.44 -3.15
CA MET A 20 -25.11 11.41 -3.29
C MET A 20 -25.75 10.05 -3.61
N PRO A 21 -25.35 9.38 -4.71
CA PRO A 21 -25.89 8.07 -5.09
C PRO A 21 -25.75 7.07 -3.94
N THR A 22 -26.82 6.32 -3.69
CA THR A 22 -26.98 5.33 -2.62
C THR A 22 -26.11 4.08 -2.82
N ALA A 23 -24.92 4.20 -3.41
CA ALA A 23 -23.92 3.14 -3.41
C ALA A 23 -23.22 3.02 -2.05
N THR A 24 -23.33 4.00 -1.16
CA THR A 24 -22.69 4.00 0.17
C THR A 24 -23.68 3.81 1.32
N ARG A 25 -24.82 3.14 1.11
CA ARG A 25 -25.57 2.57 2.23
C ARG A 25 -25.13 1.12 2.40
N GLN A 26 -24.49 0.88 3.54
CA GLN A 26 -23.80 -0.34 4.03
C GLN A 26 -24.55 -1.69 3.91
N ALA A 27 -25.69 -1.77 3.22
CA ALA A 27 -26.55 -2.94 3.18
C ALA A 27 -26.32 -3.89 1.99
N LYS A 28 -25.49 -3.55 1.00
CA LYS A 28 -25.14 -4.49 -0.09
C LYS A 28 -23.67 -4.40 -0.48
N GLY A 29 -22.86 -5.26 0.16
CA GLY A 29 -21.64 -5.80 -0.43
C GLY A 29 -20.48 -4.82 -0.67
N LEU A 30 -20.39 -3.72 0.07
CA LEU A 30 -19.23 -2.84 0.02
C LEU A 30 -18.46 -2.92 1.32
N MET A 31 -17.16 -3.12 1.14
CA MET A 31 -16.08 -3.34 2.11
C MET A 31 -16.34 -2.61 3.44
N PRO A 32 -16.13 -3.25 4.61
CA PRO A 32 -16.32 -2.60 5.89
C PRO A 32 -15.50 -1.31 5.94
N VAL A 33 -16.10 -0.25 6.49
CA VAL A 33 -15.36 0.96 6.84
C VAL A 33 -14.25 0.52 7.78
N VAL A 34 -13.01 0.56 7.31
CA VAL A 34 -11.81 0.32 8.13
C VAL A 34 -11.78 1.44 9.16
N THR A 35 -12.41 1.19 10.29
CA THR A 35 -12.43 2.06 11.47
C THR A 35 -11.18 1.87 12.33
N GLU A 36 -10.27 0.98 11.90
CA GLU A 36 -9.00 0.79 12.57
C GLU A 36 -8.06 1.94 12.20
N LYS A 37 -7.83 2.80 13.18
CA LYS A 37 -6.79 3.85 13.18
C LYS A 37 -5.36 3.32 12.96
N ASN A 38 -5.18 2.00 12.87
CA ASN A 38 -3.93 1.37 12.52
C ASN A 38 -4.13 0.63 11.19
N PRO A 39 -3.39 0.99 10.14
CA PRO A 39 -3.37 0.15 8.96
C PRO A 39 -2.85 -1.24 9.37
N TYR A 40 -3.40 -2.31 8.78
CA TYR A 40 -2.99 -3.69 9.09
C TYR A 40 -1.47 -3.81 9.01
N GLN A 41 -0.79 -3.92 10.16
CA GLN A 41 0.66 -4.02 10.26
C GLN A 41 1.03 -5.47 10.51
N GLN A 42 1.65 -6.09 9.52
CA GLN A 42 2.18 -7.44 9.67
C GLN A 42 3.70 -7.40 9.68
N TYR A 43 4.31 -7.92 10.75
CA TYR A 43 5.76 -8.15 10.80
C TYR A 43 6.11 -9.41 10.04
N ILE A 44 7.08 -9.30 9.14
CA ILE A 44 7.48 -10.36 8.23
C ILE A 44 9.00 -10.44 8.20
N GLN A 45 9.50 -11.68 8.23
CA GLN A 45 10.92 -11.97 8.15
C GLN A 45 11.14 -12.89 6.94
N LEU A 46 11.93 -12.41 5.98
CA LEU A 46 12.33 -13.16 4.79
C LEU A 46 13.84 -13.37 4.81
N ASP A 47 14.27 -14.62 4.94
CA ASP A 47 15.65 -14.99 4.71
C ASP A 47 16.02 -14.90 3.22
N LYS A 48 17.31 -14.98 2.93
CA LYS A 48 17.81 -14.96 1.56
C LYS A 48 17.13 -16.04 0.72
N ASP A 49 16.76 -15.66 -0.49
CA ASP A 49 16.09 -16.49 -1.50
C ASP A 49 14.64 -16.91 -1.15
N LEU A 50 14.09 -16.46 -0.02
CA LEU A 50 12.69 -16.65 0.31
C LEU A 50 11.79 -15.55 -0.29
N GLU A 51 10.53 -15.90 -0.49
CA GLU A 51 9.50 -14.98 -0.95
C GLU A 51 8.18 -15.18 -0.20
N MET A 52 7.37 -14.14 -0.17
CA MET A 52 6.02 -14.17 0.39
C MET A 52 5.06 -13.41 -0.53
N GLU A 53 3.86 -13.97 -0.69
CA GLU A 53 2.79 -13.41 -1.49
C GLU A 53 1.82 -12.61 -0.61
N PHE A 54 1.32 -11.52 -1.17
CA PHE A 54 0.37 -10.62 -0.53
C PHE A 54 -0.80 -10.38 -1.46
N ASP A 55 -2.00 -10.55 -0.92
CA ASP A 55 -3.23 -10.07 -1.52
C ASP A 55 -3.43 -8.58 -1.18
N TYR A 56 -3.89 -7.78 -2.14
CA TYR A 56 -4.25 -6.39 -1.94
C TYR A 56 -5.52 -6.07 -2.74
N SER A 57 -6.41 -5.25 -2.20
CA SER A 57 -7.59 -4.78 -2.92
C SER A 57 -7.22 -3.60 -3.83
N TYR A 58 -7.02 -2.42 -3.25
CA TYR A 58 -6.55 -1.21 -3.93
C TYR A 58 -5.96 -0.28 -2.86
N GLY A 59 -4.91 0.48 -3.18
CA GLY A 59 -4.35 1.44 -2.23
C GLY A 59 -2.84 1.57 -2.32
N MET A 60 -2.27 2.29 -1.36
CA MET A 60 -0.84 2.47 -1.21
C MET A 60 -0.30 1.44 -0.22
N VAL A 61 0.73 0.69 -0.60
CA VAL A 61 1.41 -0.26 0.27
C VAL A 61 2.68 0.37 0.80
N SER A 62 2.80 0.50 2.11
CA SER A 62 4.06 0.91 2.73
C SER A 62 4.81 -0.31 3.25
N LEU A 63 6.08 -0.42 2.89
CA LEU A 63 7.02 -1.40 3.44
C LEU A 63 8.02 -0.67 4.33
N TRP A 64 8.22 -1.13 5.56
CA TRP A 64 9.14 -0.49 6.50
C TRP A 64 10.01 -1.48 7.27
N SER A 65 11.33 -1.27 7.28
CA SER A 65 12.31 -2.07 8.02
C SER A 65 13.02 -1.25 9.09
N ILE A 66 12.80 -1.63 10.36
CA ILE A 66 13.40 -0.95 11.53
C ILE A 66 14.91 -1.25 11.65
N GLN A 67 15.37 -2.40 11.18
CA GLN A 67 16.76 -2.81 11.35
C GLN A 67 17.75 -2.08 10.45
N LYS A 68 17.27 -1.52 9.33
CA LYS A 68 18.12 -1.00 8.26
C LYS A 68 17.74 0.41 7.81
N GLY A 69 16.90 1.11 8.58
CA GLY A 69 16.47 2.48 8.28
C GLY A 69 15.80 2.60 6.89
N TYR A 70 15.14 1.54 6.46
CA TYR A 70 14.66 1.40 5.09
C TYR A 70 13.13 1.51 5.07
N SER A 71 12.59 2.40 4.25
CA SER A 71 11.15 2.53 4.02
C SER A 71 10.85 2.70 2.55
N SER A 72 9.71 2.18 2.10
CA SER A 72 9.26 2.35 0.73
C SER A 72 7.76 2.41 0.62
N ILE A 73 7.33 3.25 -0.31
CA ILE A 73 5.94 3.43 -0.68
C ILE A 73 5.75 2.85 -2.07
N ILE A 74 4.85 1.89 -2.16
CA ILE A 74 4.53 1.17 -3.38
C ILE A 74 3.09 1.48 -3.76
N LEU A 75 2.88 1.83 -5.02
CA LEU A 75 1.55 1.97 -5.60
C LEU A 75 1.22 0.74 -6.44
N PRO A 76 0.51 -0.25 -5.88
CA PRO A 76 0.01 -1.38 -6.64
C PRO A 76 -1.22 -0.96 -7.47
N GLY A 77 -1.08 -1.02 -8.79
CA GLY A 77 -2.16 -0.84 -9.75
C GLY A 77 -2.59 -2.16 -10.39
N THR A 78 -3.75 -2.15 -11.06
CA THR A 78 -4.35 -3.33 -11.72
C THR A 78 -3.45 -3.97 -12.75
N ASN A 79 -2.46 -3.26 -13.31
CA ASN A 79 -1.51 -3.84 -14.28
C ASN A 79 -0.03 -3.58 -13.94
N ILE A 80 0.27 -2.63 -13.05
CA ILE A 80 1.64 -2.16 -12.81
C ILE A 80 1.91 -2.02 -11.31
N LEU A 81 3.16 -2.25 -10.91
CA LEU A 81 3.65 -1.92 -9.58
C LEU A 81 4.71 -0.83 -9.74
N LYS A 82 4.58 0.24 -8.98
CA LYS A 82 5.52 1.36 -8.99
C LYS A 82 6.05 1.63 -7.59
N ILE A 83 7.36 1.76 -7.48
CA ILE A 83 8.01 2.33 -6.30
C ILE A 83 7.91 3.84 -6.42
N VAL A 84 7.19 4.47 -5.49
CA VAL A 84 6.89 5.91 -5.53
C VAL A 84 7.85 6.71 -4.65
N SER A 85 8.34 6.08 -3.59
CA SER A 85 9.37 6.64 -2.73
C SER A 85 10.15 5.51 -2.09
N GLU A 86 11.47 5.67 -2.00
CA GLU A 86 12.37 4.80 -1.27
C GLU A 86 13.30 5.70 -0.44
N ILE A 87 13.34 5.46 0.86
CA ILE A 87 14.32 6.07 1.76
C ILE A 87 15.20 4.93 2.24
N SER A 88 16.43 4.92 1.76
CA SER A 88 17.44 3.93 2.12
C SER A 88 18.73 4.67 2.41
N GLU A 89 19.03 4.90 3.70
CA GLU A 89 20.28 5.55 4.09
C GLU A 89 21.44 4.54 4.11
N ILE A 90 21.18 3.28 4.51
CA ILE A 90 22.21 2.23 4.67
C ILE A 90 21.59 0.82 4.51
N GLY A 91 21.39 0.33 3.28
CA GLY A 91 20.95 -1.07 3.13
C GLY A 91 20.38 -1.51 1.77
N PHE A 92 19.14 -2.01 1.81
CA PHE A 92 18.49 -2.62 0.66
C PHE A 92 18.02 -1.57 -0.35
N SER A 93 17.94 -2.00 -1.60
CA SER A 93 17.21 -1.28 -2.63
C SER A 93 16.10 -2.15 -3.19
N LEU A 94 15.02 -1.51 -3.65
CA LEU A 94 13.95 -2.24 -4.30
C LEU A 94 14.20 -2.46 -5.79
N SER A 95 13.54 -3.50 -6.28
CA SER A 95 13.27 -3.71 -7.69
C SER A 95 11.82 -4.08 -7.89
N THR A 96 11.22 -3.63 -8.98
CA THR A 96 9.93 -4.18 -9.44
C THR A 96 10.11 -5.40 -10.35
N VAL A 97 11.35 -5.82 -10.59
CA VAL A 97 11.72 -6.94 -11.45
C VAL A 97 12.06 -8.16 -10.60
N LYS A 98 11.43 -9.29 -10.94
CA LYS A 98 11.69 -10.59 -10.31
C LYS A 98 13.16 -10.99 -10.44
N ASP A 99 13.68 -11.66 -9.41
CA ASP A 99 15.05 -12.24 -9.39
C ASP A 99 16.20 -11.24 -9.60
N THR A 100 15.98 -9.94 -9.36
CA THR A 100 17.07 -8.96 -9.36
C THR A 100 18.03 -9.25 -8.21
N ALA A 101 19.28 -9.60 -8.53
CA ALA A 101 20.29 -9.96 -7.53
C ALA A 101 20.65 -8.77 -6.63
N GLY A 102 20.87 -9.04 -5.34
CA GLY A 102 21.29 -8.04 -4.36
C GLY A 102 20.17 -7.11 -3.87
N LYS A 103 18.92 -7.34 -4.29
CA LYS A 103 17.78 -6.47 -4.00
C LYS A 103 16.65 -7.20 -3.28
N VAL A 104 15.74 -6.41 -2.69
CA VAL A 104 14.41 -6.89 -2.33
C VAL A 104 13.49 -6.61 -3.51
N ASN A 105 12.94 -7.65 -4.10
CA ASN A 105 12.13 -7.56 -5.30
C ASN A 105 10.66 -7.54 -4.89
N VAL A 106 9.90 -6.57 -5.38
CA VAL A 106 8.48 -6.46 -5.16
C VAL A 106 7.81 -6.43 -6.52
N TYR A 107 7.20 -7.53 -6.93
CA TYR A 107 6.71 -7.71 -8.30
C TYR A 107 5.31 -8.28 -8.32
N LYS A 108 4.60 -8.01 -9.42
CA LYS A 108 3.23 -8.48 -9.60
C LYS A 108 3.19 -9.97 -9.95
N LYS A 109 2.25 -10.70 -9.35
CA LYS A 109 1.98 -12.12 -9.68
C LYS A 109 0.57 -12.37 -10.22
N GLY A 110 -0.38 -11.50 -9.89
CA GLY A 110 -1.77 -11.56 -10.38
C GLY A 110 -2.51 -10.25 -10.13
N GLU A 111 -3.75 -10.11 -10.58
CA GLU A 111 -4.50 -8.84 -10.60
C GLU A 111 -4.45 -8.07 -9.28
N MET A 112 -4.66 -8.78 -8.17
CA MET A 112 -4.69 -8.28 -6.80
C MET A 112 -3.61 -8.94 -5.92
N LYS A 113 -2.49 -9.36 -6.54
CA LYS A 113 -1.40 -10.11 -5.89
C LYS A 113 -0.03 -9.56 -6.23
N PHE A 114 0.79 -9.34 -5.22
CA PHE A 114 2.22 -9.08 -5.40
C PHE A 114 3.05 -9.99 -4.50
N VAL A 115 4.33 -10.13 -4.85
CA VAL A 115 5.29 -10.94 -4.12
C VAL A 115 6.42 -10.05 -3.65
N VAL A 116 6.82 -10.22 -2.40
CA VAL A 116 8.09 -9.71 -1.88
C VAL A 116 9.07 -10.86 -1.84
N GLN A 117 10.19 -10.72 -2.54
CA GLN A 117 11.24 -11.73 -2.64
C GLN A 117 12.56 -11.12 -2.19
N ASN A 118 13.26 -11.80 -1.29
CA ASN A 118 14.54 -11.33 -0.81
C ASN A 118 15.70 -11.98 -1.58
N LYS A 119 16.30 -11.25 -2.54
CA LYS A 119 17.51 -11.65 -3.26
C LYS A 119 18.77 -10.94 -2.77
N SER A 120 18.69 -10.32 -1.61
CA SER A 120 19.82 -9.70 -0.94
C SER A 120 20.63 -10.71 -0.13
N ASN A 121 21.80 -10.30 0.36
CA ASN A 121 22.69 -11.16 1.16
C ASN A 121 22.32 -11.22 2.66
N GLY A 122 21.20 -10.63 3.08
CA GLY A 122 20.81 -10.56 4.48
C GLY A 122 19.34 -10.87 4.69
N GLN A 123 18.95 -11.02 5.94
CA GLN A 123 17.56 -11.16 6.32
C GLN A 123 16.83 -9.82 6.14
N PHE A 124 15.65 -9.87 5.51
CA PHE A 124 14.79 -8.71 5.34
C PHE A 124 13.60 -8.80 6.29
N ARG A 125 13.55 -7.85 7.24
CA ARG A 125 12.43 -7.72 8.19
C ARG A 125 11.64 -6.48 7.86
N PHE A 126 10.33 -6.61 7.68
CA PHE A 126 9.51 -5.48 7.32
C PHE A 126 8.11 -5.54 7.91
N TYR A 127 7.53 -4.36 8.05
CA TYR A 127 6.12 -4.12 8.27
C TYR A 127 5.49 -3.77 6.94
N ILE A 128 4.36 -4.38 6.64
CA ILE A 128 3.49 -3.97 5.54
C ILE A 128 2.28 -3.24 6.11
N SER A 129 1.86 -2.15 5.49
CA SER A 129 0.58 -1.49 5.77
C SER A 129 -0.15 -1.11 4.49
N PHE A 130 -1.47 -1.29 4.50
CA PHE A 130 -2.37 -0.94 3.41
C PHE A 130 -3.11 0.36 3.75
N GLN A 131 -3.04 1.35 2.87
CA GLN A 131 -3.71 2.65 3.00
C GLN A 131 -4.63 2.92 1.81
#